data_AF-A0A7Y5E6X5-F1
#
_entry.id   AF-A0A7Y5E6X5-F1
#
_cell.length_a   1.000
_cell.length_b   1.000
_cell.length_c   1.000
_cell.angle_alpha   90.00
_cell.angle_beta   90.00
_cell.angle_gamma   90.00
#
_symmetry.space_group_name_H-M   'P 1'
#
loop_
_entity.id
_entity.type
_entity.pdbx_description
1 polymer ?
#
loop_
_entity_poly.entity_id
_entity_poly.type
_entity_poly.pdbx_seq_one_letter_code
_entity_poly.pdbx_strand_id
1 'polypeptide(L)'
;MKTNTIFLLTGLTLLIVIGDPTELTAQEKVIEKSGKKPGWVNGIEMNYLIEVGKGASLDEAKTLALTRVKDNIVNSVAVKVSSSTELSTSEIRQGEKYNISGSYLEVIKTKTANLPAIKGISENKVSEFYWEKVRNTRKGPIVCYYHVKYPFSQADLDQIIFEYNEAQRRMREQLEAAIDGLDDLTLIEAIIERLTTLRHLSKQLEDENKAIAATNIGKLEDLLKNLQIQQTVCEQGALKYFLVYGNRRFTTSQNPKTKSNCASNFRQQSVGDTMVVRYDHQACRSQVTNTVSLEYRFESKAVKAEFQLASIFTASNLKISEGAQFVVMQSNNTSISHYKIILPVLLQSNETVELKNISITFSKRPMLTFNNVNGQTISPGVNSLELTGDFPLQKSNYTFENYEIVLMSGSITYTNLKTKNTSAYKFYNEKIAVVVQ
;
A
#
# COMPACT_ATOMS: atom_id res chain seq x y z
N MET A 1 -57.92 -76.00 -45.57
CA MET A 1 -57.64 -76.54 -44.22
C MET A 1 -56.83 -75.49 -43.46
N LYS A 2 -57.35 -75.03 -42.30
CA LYS A 2 -56.63 -74.78 -41.02
C LYS A 2 -55.28 -74.02 -41.10
N THR A 3 -55.01 -72.89 -40.42
CA THR A 3 -55.54 -72.28 -39.20
C THR A 3 -54.89 -70.89 -39.01
N ASN A 4 -55.63 -70.00 -38.32
CA ASN A 4 -55.31 -68.81 -37.49
C ASN A 4 -53.83 -68.62 -37.03
N THR A 5 -53.35 -67.46 -36.56
CA THR A 5 -53.92 -66.62 -35.50
C THR A 5 -53.09 -65.34 -35.23
N ILE A 6 -53.80 -64.29 -34.74
CA ILE A 6 -53.40 -63.18 -33.84
C ILE A 6 -52.62 -61.98 -34.43
N PHE A 7 -53.38 -60.89 -34.66
CA PHE A 7 -52.94 -59.49 -34.56
C PHE A 7 -53.29 -58.96 -33.16
N LEU A 8 -52.36 -58.28 -32.49
CA LEU A 8 -52.59 -57.56 -31.24
C LEU A 8 -52.47 -56.06 -31.48
N LEU A 9 -53.58 -55.36 -31.27
CA LEU A 9 -53.72 -53.91 -31.24
C LEU A 9 -52.89 -53.31 -30.10
N THR A 10 -52.18 -52.21 -30.38
CA THR A 10 -51.82 -51.21 -29.35
C THR A 10 -52.42 -49.87 -29.77
N GLY A 11 -53.28 -49.35 -28.91
CA GLY A 11 -54.10 -48.16 -29.14
C GLY A 11 -53.31 -46.87 -28.94
N LEU A 12 -53.49 -45.95 -29.88
CA LEU A 12 -53.05 -44.56 -29.80
C LEU A 12 -54.19 -43.73 -29.21
N THR A 13 -54.05 -43.30 -27.96
CA THR A 13 -54.99 -42.43 -27.27
C THR A 13 -54.83 -40.98 -27.75
N LEU A 14 -55.83 -40.51 -28.48
CA LEU A 14 -56.02 -39.12 -28.91
C LEU A 14 -56.55 -38.30 -27.72
N LEU A 15 -55.72 -37.43 -27.15
CA LEU A 15 -56.11 -36.50 -26.08
C LEU A 15 -56.88 -35.32 -26.70
N ILE A 16 -58.20 -35.31 -26.53
CA ILE A 16 -59.07 -34.17 -26.86
C ILE A 16 -58.89 -33.13 -25.76
N VAL A 17 -58.14 -32.05 -26.04
CA VAL A 17 -58.15 -30.84 -25.21
C VAL A 17 -59.41 -30.07 -25.58
N ILE A 18 -60.38 -30.12 -24.67
CA ILE A 18 -61.60 -29.31 -24.70
C ILE A 18 -61.15 -27.85 -24.64
N GLY A 19 -61.41 -27.11 -25.71
CA GLY A 19 -61.26 -25.66 -25.71
C GLY A 19 -62.31 -25.04 -24.80
N ASP A 20 -61.87 -24.38 -23.74
CA ASP A 20 -62.68 -23.42 -23.00
C ASP A 20 -62.93 -22.19 -23.90
N PRO A 21 -64.18 -21.86 -24.25
CA PRO A 21 -64.47 -20.72 -25.10
C PRO A 21 -65.03 -19.58 -24.23
N THR A 22 -64.23 -18.90 -23.41
CA THR A 22 -64.67 -17.65 -22.75
C THR A 22 -63.49 -16.76 -22.30
N GLU A 23 -62.70 -16.25 -23.24
CA GLU A 23 -62.16 -14.89 -23.08
C GLU A 23 -63.05 -13.93 -23.86
N LEU A 24 -64.23 -13.67 -23.30
CA LEU A 24 -64.94 -12.43 -23.57
C LEU A 24 -64.00 -11.30 -23.14
N THR A 25 -63.41 -10.59 -24.11
CA THR A 25 -62.77 -9.30 -23.90
C THR A 25 -63.79 -8.39 -23.23
N ALA A 26 -63.73 -8.33 -21.91
CA ALA A 26 -64.62 -7.53 -21.11
C ALA A 26 -64.39 -6.06 -21.45
N GLN A 27 -65.43 -5.43 -22.01
CA GLN A 27 -65.38 -4.08 -22.52
C GLN A 27 -65.22 -3.11 -21.35
N GLU A 28 -64.02 -2.55 -21.18
CA GLU A 28 -63.73 -1.60 -20.11
C GLU A 28 -64.70 -0.41 -20.19
N LYS A 29 -65.52 -0.22 -19.14
CA LYS A 29 -66.47 0.88 -19.09
C LYS A 29 -65.82 2.08 -18.41
N VAL A 30 -65.70 3.19 -19.13
CA VAL A 30 -65.30 4.49 -18.56
C VAL A 30 -66.42 4.98 -17.63
N ILE A 31 -66.08 5.19 -16.35
CA ILE A 31 -66.97 5.69 -15.31
C ILE A 31 -66.91 7.21 -15.24
N GLU A 32 -65.69 7.76 -15.29
CA GLU A 32 -65.42 9.17 -15.07
C GLU A 32 -64.20 9.57 -15.91
N LYS A 33 -64.15 10.83 -16.34
CA LYS A 33 -63.04 11.36 -17.14
C LYS A 33 -62.90 12.85 -16.95
N SER A 34 -61.71 13.37 -17.23
CA SER A 34 -61.40 14.80 -17.10
C SER A 34 -62.07 15.70 -18.15
N GLY A 35 -62.55 15.13 -19.27
CA GLY A 35 -63.16 15.90 -20.35
C GLY A 35 -63.30 15.11 -21.65
N LYS A 36 -63.35 15.82 -22.79
CA LYS A 36 -63.27 15.20 -24.12
C LYS A 36 -61.85 14.65 -24.33
N LYS A 37 -61.74 13.37 -24.68
CA LYS A 37 -60.45 12.72 -24.95
C LYS A 37 -59.69 13.47 -26.05
N PRO A 38 -58.51 14.04 -25.75
CA PRO A 38 -57.71 14.73 -26.77
C PRO A 38 -57.16 13.76 -27.82
N GLY A 39 -56.92 14.27 -29.03
CA GLY A 39 -56.38 13.46 -30.15
C GLY A 39 -54.94 12.98 -29.94
N TRP A 40 -54.18 13.64 -29.07
CA TRP A 40 -52.81 13.26 -28.71
C TRP A 40 -52.76 12.05 -27.78
N VAL A 41 -53.86 11.68 -27.12
CA VAL A 41 -53.86 10.53 -26.20
C VAL A 41 -53.60 9.25 -26.99
N ASN A 42 -52.53 8.53 -26.61
CA ASN A 42 -52.00 7.34 -27.31
C ASN A 42 -51.43 7.63 -28.71
N GLY A 43 -51.19 8.90 -29.04
CA GLY A 43 -50.52 9.33 -30.27
C GLY A 43 -49.03 9.58 -30.07
N ILE A 44 -48.39 10.09 -31.13
CA ILE A 44 -47.01 10.59 -31.12
C ILE A 44 -47.08 12.05 -31.59
N GLU A 45 -46.43 12.95 -30.87
CA GLU A 45 -46.30 14.35 -31.26
C GLU A 45 -44.85 14.79 -31.21
N MET A 46 -44.45 15.62 -32.19
CA MET A 46 -43.09 16.16 -32.24
C MET A 46 -42.84 17.07 -31.03
N ASN A 47 -41.67 16.95 -30.40
CA ASN A 47 -41.26 17.71 -29.22
C ASN A 47 -42.09 17.46 -27.95
N TYR A 48 -42.85 16.36 -27.91
CA TYR A 48 -43.60 15.95 -26.72
C TYR A 48 -43.39 14.47 -26.42
N LEU A 49 -43.29 14.16 -25.13
CA LEU A 49 -43.43 12.79 -24.62
C LEU A 49 -44.87 12.59 -24.15
N ILE A 50 -45.50 11.54 -24.66
CA ILE A 50 -46.86 11.16 -24.29
C ILE A 50 -46.76 9.86 -23.49
N GLU A 51 -47.04 9.95 -22.19
CA GLU A 51 -46.94 8.83 -21.26
C GLU A 51 -48.23 8.64 -20.49
N VAL A 52 -48.50 7.41 -20.07
CA VAL A 52 -49.70 7.06 -19.30
C VAL A 52 -49.30 6.33 -18.03
N GLY A 53 -49.85 6.72 -16.88
CA GLY A 53 -49.75 5.95 -15.66
C GLY A 53 -51.07 5.26 -15.33
N LYS A 54 -50.98 4.09 -14.70
CA LYS A 54 -52.12 3.24 -14.31
C LYS A 54 -52.06 2.97 -12.82
N GLY A 55 -53.08 3.37 -12.07
CA GLY A 55 -53.13 3.22 -10.61
C GLY A 55 -54.52 2.95 -10.07
N ALA A 56 -54.62 2.60 -8.79
CA ALA A 56 -55.89 2.46 -8.08
C ALA A 56 -56.52 3.83 -7.76
N SER A 57 -55.69 4.88 -7.66
CA SER A 57 -56.11 6.28 -7.50
C SER A 57 -55.58 7.17 -8.63
N LEU A 58 -56.17 8.36 -8.78
CA LEU A 58 -55.69 9.36 -9.74
C LEU A 58 -54.28 9.88 -9.39
N ASP A 59 -53.99 10.08 -8.09
CA ASP A 59 -52.67 10.54 -7.64
C ASP A 59 -51.57 9.50 -7.90
N GLU A 60 -51.89 8.22 -7.69
CA GLU A 60 -50.99 7.12 -8.00
C GLU A 60 -50.76 7.03 -9.52
N ALA A 61 -51.83 7.06 -10.32
CA ALA A 61 -51.74 7.04 -11.78
C ALA A 61 -50.94 8.23 -12.32
N LYS A 62 -51.13 9.42 -11.77
CA LYS A 62 -50.38 10.63 -12.12
C LYS A 62 -48.89 10.53 -11.77
N THR A 63 -48.59 10.06 -10.56
CA THR A 63 -47.20 9.84 -10.12
C THR A 63 -46.50 8.84 -11.04
N LEU A 64 -47.17 7.75 -11.39
CA LEU A 64 -46.65 6.74 -12.33
C LEU A 64 -46.47 7.30 -13.74
N ALA A 65 -47.35 8.17 -14.22
CA ALA A 65 -47.21 8.81 -15.52
C ALA A 65 -45.94 9.69 -15.57
N LEU A 66 -45.72 10.50 -14.54
CA LEU A 66 -44.50 11.32 -14.43
C LEU A 66 -43.23 10.47 -14.25
N THR A 67 -43.30 9.35 -13.54
CA THR A 67 -42.20 8.40 -13.46
C THR A 67 -41.87 7.81 -14.83
N ARG A 68 -42.88 7.44 -15.64
CA ARG A 68 -42.64 6.95 -17.00
C ARG A 68 -42.01 8.00 -17.92
N VAL A 69 -42.38 9.27 -17.77
CA VAL A 69 -41.69 10.37 -18.47
C VAL A 69 -40.20 10.39 -18.10
N LYS A 70 -39.87 10.28 -16.80
CA LYS A 70 -38.47 10.19 -16.34
C LYS A 70 -37.76 8.99 -16.95
N ASP A 71 -38.39 7.82 -16.89
CA ASP A 71 -37.80 6.57 -17.40
C ASP A 71 -37.55 6.63 -18.90
N ASN A 72 -38.47 7.22 -19.68
CA ASN A 72 -38.32 7.39 -21.12
C ASN A 72 -37.13 8.30 -21.47
N ILE A 73 -36.99 9.44 -20.77
CA ILE A 73 -35.85 10.35 -20.95
C ILE A 73 -34.53 9.64 -20.57
N VAL A 74 -34.50 8.96 -19.42
CA VAL A 74 -33.33 8.23 -18.94
C VAL A 74 -32.91 7.13 -19.94
N ASN A 75 -33.87 6.38 -20.48
CA ASN A 75 -33.61 5.36 -21.50
C ASN A 75 -33.09 5.98 -22.81
N SER A 76 -33.65 7.11 -23.23
CA SER A 76 -33.23 7.82 -24.45
C SER A 76 -31.77 8.29 -24.36
N VAL A 77 -31.37 8.85 -23.22
CA VAL A 77 -29.98 9.23 -22.94
C VAL A 77 -29.09 7.99 -22.94
N ALA A 78 -29.50 6.92 -22.26
CA ALA A 78 -28.71 5.68 -22.17
C ALA A 78 -28.42 5.08 -23.55
N VAL A 79 -29.43 4.99 -24.42
CA VAL A 79 -29.27 4.51 -25.80
C VAL A 79 -28.30 5.40 -26.57
N LYS A 80 -28.51 6.73 -26.56
CA LYS A 80 -27.70 7.64 -27.38
C LYS A 80 -26.24 7.73 -26.92
N VAL A 81 -25.99 7.73 -25.61
CA VAL A 81 -24.63 7.67 -25.05
C VAL A 81 -23.98 6.34 -25.39
N SER A 82 -24.67 5.22 -25.18
CA SER A 82 -24.17 3.88 -25.49
C SER A 82 -23.76 3.75 -26.96
N SER A 83 -24.62 4.18 -27.89
CA SER A 83 -24.32 4.15 -29.32
C SER A 83 -23.15 5.07 -29.71
N SER A 84 -23.04 6.25 -29.10
CA SER A 84 -21.91 7.15 -29.34
C SER A 84 -20.58 6.55 -28.85
N THR A 85 -20.61 5.89 -27.69
CA THR A 85 -19.46 5.15 -27.14
C THR A 85 -19.06 3.96 -28.02
N GLU A 86 -20.02 3.18 -28.52
CA GLU A 86 -19.79 2.10 -29.49
C GLU A 86 -19.10 2.59 -30.75
N LEU A 87 -19.61 3.66 -31.36
CA LEU A 87 -19.06 4.26 -32.57
C LEU A 87 -17.62 4.73 -32.36
N SER A 88 -17.38 5.55 -31.33
CA SER A 88 -16.03 6.04 -31.00
C SER A 88 -15.04 4.92 -30.70
N THR A 89 -15.46 3.85 -30.01
CA THR A 89 -14.60 2.69 -29.72
C THR A 89 -14.28 1.89 -30.98
N SER A 90 -15.26 1.72 -31.88
CA SER A 90 -15.07 1.01 -33.16
C SER A 90 -14.14 1.74 -34.12
N GLU A 91 -14.13 3.08 -34.11
CA GLU A 91 -13.20 3.89 -34.91
C GLU A 91 -11.76 3.79 -34.40
N ILE A 92 -11.56 3.69 -33.08
CA ILE A 92 -10.22 3.59 -32.46
C ILE A 92 -9.60 2.20 -32.66
N ARG A 93 -10.41 1.15 -32.87
CA ARG A 93 -9.94 -0.24 -32.95
C ARG A 93 -10.62 -1.01 -34.09
N GLN A 94 -10.13 -0.84 -35.33
CA GLN A 94 -10.43 -1.78 -36.41
C GLN A 94 -9.91 -3.18 -36.05
N GLY A 95 -10.77 -4.06 -35.53
CA GLY A 95 -10.47 -5.49 -35.43
C GLY A 95 -11.26 -6.31 -34.41
N GLU A 96 -11.69 -5.75 -33.29
CA GLU A 96 -12.34 -6.52 -32.21
C GLU A 96 -13.76 -5.99 -31.93
N LYS A 97 -14.78 -6.82 -32.19
CA LYS A 97 -16.18 -6.51 -31.86
C LYS A 97 -16.35 -6.54 -30.34
N TYR A 98 -16.65 -5.39 -29.76
CA TYR A 98 -17.09 -5.28 -28.37
C TYR A 98 -18.62 -5.27 -28.30
N ASN A 99 -19.20 -6.09 -27.42
CA ASN A 99 -20.63 -6.02 -27.08
C ASN A 99 -20.77 -5.20 -25.80
N ILE A 100 -21.56 -4.13 -25.83
CA ILE A 100 -21.96 -3.45 -24.60
C ILE A 100 -22.80 -4.43 -23.76
N SER A 101 -22.33 -4.74 -22.56
CA SER A 101 -23.05 -5.60 -21.62
C SER A 101 -24.24 -4.84 -21.02
N GLY A 102 -25.33 -5.55 -20.70
CA GLY A 102 -26.50 -4.96 -20.05
C GLY A 102 -26.17 -4.21 -18.75
N SER A 103 -25.07 -4.55 -18.07
CA SER A 103 -24.58 -3.84 -16.89
C SER A 103 -24.18 -2.39 -17.16
N TYR A 104 -23.63 -2.08 -18.36
CA TYR A 104 -23.19 -0.73 -18.71
C TYR A 104 -24.39 0.21 -18.99
N LEU A 105 -25.44 -0.31 -19.63
CA LEU A 105 -26.68 0.45 -19.81
C LEU A 105 -27.33 0.82 -18.48
N GLU A 106 -27.35 -0.10 -17.51
CA GLU A 106 -27.89 0.17 -16.17
C GLU A 106 -27.08 1.23 -15.41
N VAL A 107 -25.76 1.28 -15.61
CA VAL A 107 -24.87 2.34 -15.10
C VAL A 107 -25.24 3.70 -15.68
N ILE A 108 -25.39 3.81 -17.01
CA ILE A 108 -25.76 5.08 -17.64
C ILE A 108 -27.13 5.55 -17.15
N LYS A 109 -28.11 4.65 -17.03
CA LYS A 109 -29.44 4.98 -16.51
C LYS A 109 -29.38 5.55 -15.10
N THR A 110 -28.66 4.88 -14.20
CA THR A 110 -28.51 5.29 -12.79
C THR A 110 -27.88 6.68 -12.67
N LYS A 111 -26.86 6.97 -13.47
CA LYS A 111 -26.22 8.30 -13.51
C LYS A 111 -27.15 9.36 -14.07
N THR A 112 -27.82 9.06 -15.17
CA THR A 112 -28.76 10.00 -15.83
C THR A 112 -29.89 10.38 -14.89
N ALA A 113 -30.46 9.41 -14.16
CA ALA A 113 -31.52 9.64 -13.18
C ALA A 113 -31.13 10.62 -12.06
N ASN A 114 -29.83 10.74 -11.77
CA ASN A 114 -29.31 11.63 -10.74
C ASN A 114 -29.02 13.06 -11.23
N LEU A 115 -29.08 13.31 -12.54
CA LEU A 115 -28.82 14.63 -13.11
C LEU A 115 -29.89 15.64 -12.67
N PRO A 116 -29.51 16.92 -12.44
CA PRO A 116 -30.46 17.98 -12.06
C PRO A 116 -31.64 18.12 -13.03
N ALA A 117 -31.39 17.98 -14.34
CA ALA A 117 -32.41 18.05 -15.37
C ALA A 117 -33.54 17.01 -15.19
N ILE A 118 -33.19 15.77 -14.81
CA ILE A 118 -34.17 14.69 -14.57
C ILE A 118 -34.91 14.90 -13.24
N LYS A 119 -34.21 15.39 -12.21
CA LYS A 119 -34.83 15.77 -10.93
C LYS A 119 -35.83 16.92 -11.08
N GLY A 120 -35.64 17.77 -12.09
CA GLY A 120 -36.52 18.89 -12.42
C GLY A 120 -37.81 18.50 -13.17
N ILE A 121 -38.07 17.22 -13.44
CA ILE A 121 -39.34 16.75 -14.01
C ILE A 121 -40.43 16.82 -12.93
N SER A 122 -41.41 17.67 -13.19
CA SER A 122 -42.51 17.97 -12.27
C SER A 122 -43.80 18.22 -13.04
N GLU A 123 -44.92 18.15 -12.33
CA GLU A 123 -46.25 18.45 -12.88
C GLU A 123 -46.33 19.86 -13.49
N ASN A 124 -45.66 20.84 -12.91
CA ASN A 124 -45.71 22.23 -13.38
C ASN A 124 -45.17 22.43 -14.80
N LYS A 125 -44.43 21.46 -15.34
CA LYS A 125 -43.91 21.46 -16.70
C LYS A 125 -44.81 20.69 -17.68
N VAL A 126 -45.86 20.03 -17.21
CA VAL A 126 -46.82 19.32 -18.06
C VAL A 126 -47.61 20.33 -18.89
N SER A 127 -47.64 20.13 -20.22
CA SER A 127 -48.38 21.02 -21.12
C SER A 127 -49.87 20.70 -21.11
N GLU A 128 -50.23 19.41 -21.21
CA GLU A 128 -51.61 18.96 -21.17
C GLU A 128 -51.72 17.61 -20.45
N PHE A 129 -52.88 17.32 -19.87
CA PHE A 129 -53.17 16.04 -19.24
C PHE A 129 -54.61 15.58 -19.53
N TYR A 130 -54.83 14.27 -19.48
CA TYR A 130 -56.15 13.66 -19.60
C TYR A 130 -56.23 12.46 -18.67
N TRP A 131 -57.34 12.28 -17.95
CA TRP A 131 -57.53 11.10 -17.11
C TRP A 131 -58.88 10.44 -17.34
N GLU A 132 -58.91 9.13 -17.14
CA GLU A 132 -60.12 8.33 -17.19
C GLU A 132 -60.10 7.25 -16.10
N LYS A 133 -61.24 7.07 -15.44
CA LYS A 133 -61.48 5.98 -14.49
C LYS A 133 -62.28 4.92 -15.23
N VAL A 134 -61.72 3.74 -15.35
CA VAL A 134 -62.39 2.60 -15.98
C VAL A 134 -62.74 1.54 -14.94
N ARG A 135 -63.75 0.74 -15.26
CA ARG A 135 -64.09 -0.46 -14.50
C ARG A 135 -64.45 -1.57 -15.45
N ASN A 136 -63.85 -2.73 -15.22
CA ASN A 136 -63.95 -3.90 -16.08
C ASN A 136 -65.32 -4.61 -15.93
N THR A 137 -65.90 -4.66 -14.72
CA THR A 137 -67.23 -5.24 -14.45
C THR A 137 -67.99 -4.43 -13.39
N ARG A 138 -69.31 -4.56 -13.23
CA ARG A 138 -70.11 -3.74 -12.27
C ARG A 138 -69.53 -3.70 -10.85
N LYS A 139 -68.90 -4.79 -10.39
CA LYS A 139 -68.26 -4.98 -9.07
C LYS A 139 -66.72 -5.02 -9.12
N GLY A 140 -66.10 -4.86 -10.29
CA GLY A 140 -64.65 -4.94 -10.45
C GLY A 140 -63.92 -3.71 -9.88
N PRO A 141 -62.59 -3.81 -9.70
CA PRO A 141 -61.78 -2.68 -9.22
C PRO A 141 -61.84 -1.51 -10.21
N ILE A 142 -61.85 -0.29 -9.67
CA ILE A 142 -61.70 0.93 -10.46
C ILE A 142 -60.21 1.09 -10.77
N VAL A 143 -59.89 1.33 -12.02
CA VAL A 143 -58.53 1.64 -12.47
C VAL A 143 -58.54 3.06 -13.01
N CYS A 144 -57.57 3.86 -12.58
CA CYS A 144 -57.35 5.21 -13.08
C CYS A 144 -56.22 5.19 -14.11
N TYR A 145 -56.47 5.74 -15.29
CA TYR A 145 -55.46 6.08 -16.28
C TYR A 145 -55.22 7.58 -16.26
N TYR A 146 -53.97 8.00 -16.21
CA TYR A 146 -53.57 9.40 -16.25
C TYR A 146 -52.54 9.59 -17.37
N HIS A 147 -52.93 10.30 -18.42
CA HIS A 147 -52.12 10.61 -19.59
C HIS A 147 -51.50 12.00 -19.44
N VAL A 148 -50.21 12.10 -19.74
CA VAL A 148 -49.42 13.32 -19.67
C VAL A 148 -48.84 13.61 -21.04
N LYS A 149 -48.98 14.86 -21.49
CA LYS A 149 -48.24 15.42 -22.61
C LYS A 149 -47.16 16.36 -22.06
N TYR A 150 -45.92 15.87 -22.07
CA TYR A 150 -44.77 16.54 -21.48
C TYR A 150 -43.89 17.16 -22.58
N PRO A 151 -43.56 18.46 -22.52
CA PRO A 151 -42.69 19.10 -23.51
C PRO A 151 -41.27 18.55 -23.37
N PHE A 152 -40.76 17.95 -24.44
CA PHE A 152 -39.41 17.39 -24.50
C PHE A 152 -38.96 17.31 -25.96
N SER A 153 -38.05 18.21 -26.34
CA SER A 153 -37.50 18.32 -27.68
C SER A 153 -36.18 17.55 -27.83
N GLN A 154 -35.71 17.42 -29.07
CA GLN A 154 -34.38 16.89 -29.32
C GLN A 154 -33.27 17.74 -28.68
N ALA A 155 -33.46 19.07 -28.61
CA ALA A 155 -32.52 19.99 -27.97
C ALA A 155 -32.43 19.74 -26.45
N ASP A 156 -33.55 19.41 -25.79
CA ASP A 156 -33.56 19.05 -24.37
C ASP A 156 -32.79 17.74 -24.13
N LEU A 157 -32.96 16.75 -25.01
CA LEU A 157 -32.21 15.50 -24.96
C LEU A 157 -30.70 15.75 -25.13
N ASP A 158 -30.31 16.56 -26.12
CA ASP A 158 -28.91 16.88 -26.39
C ASP A 158 -28.27 17.65 -25.24
N GLN A 159 -29.01 18.56 -24.59
CA GLN A 159 -28.56 19.27 -23.40
C GLN A 159 -28.28 18.31 -22.23
N ILE A 160 -29.15 17.32 -21.97
CA ILE A 160 -28.94 16.32 -20.91
C ILE A 160 -27.71 15.45 -21.20
N ILE A 161 -27.52 15.07 -22.47
CA ILE A 161 -26.34 14.31 -22.90
C ILE A 161 -25.06 15.13 -22.70
N PHE A 162 -25.09 16.41 -23.04
CA PHE A 162 -23.97 17.32 -22.79
C PHE A 162 -23.64 17.40 -21.29
N GLU A 163 -24.64 17.60 -20.43
CA GLU A 163 -24.47 17.63 -18.97
C GLU A 163 -23.91 16.31 -18.42
N TYR A 164 -24.39 15.18 -18.93
CA TYR A 164 -23.87 13.86 -18.59
C TYR A 164 -22.37 13.74 -18.94
N ASN A 165 -22.01 14.08 -20.18
CA ASN A 165 -20.64 13.99 -20.67
C ASN A 165 -19.70 14.93 -19.92
N GLU A 166 -20.13 16.16 -19.64
CA GLU A 166 -19.38 17.12 -18.82
C GLU A 166 -19.15 16.60 -17.39
N ALA A 167 -20.16 15.99 -16.78
CA ALA A 167 -20.02 15.39 -15.46
C ALA A 167 -19.01 14.23 -15.47
N GLN A 168 -19.03 13.38 -16.51
CA GLN A 168 -18.04 12.31 -16.66
C GLN A 168 -16.62 12.87 -16.89
N ARG A 169 -16.49 13.90 -17.75
CA ARG A 169 -15.22 14.56 -18.04
C ARG A 169 -14.58 15.16 -16.79
N ARG A 170 -15.35 15.93 -16.00
CA ARG A 170 -14.86 16.50 -14.74
C ARG A 170 -14.39 15.44 -13.76
N MET A 171 -15.14 14.33 -13.65
CA MET A 171 -14.76 13.24 -12.75
C MET A 171 -13.46 12.56 -13.20
N ARG A 172 -13.27 12.41 -14.52
CA ARG A 172 -12.03 11.90 -15.11
C ARG A 172 -10.86 12.84 -14.88
N GLU A 173 -11.03 14.14 -15.13
CA GLU A 173 -10.01 15.16 -14.86
C GLU A 173 -9.58 15.15 -13.39
N GLN A 174 -10.53 15.01 -12.46
CA GLN A 174 -10.23 14.87 -11.02
C GLN A 174 -9.43 13.60 -10.71
N LEU A 175 -9.79 12.47 -11.34
CA LEU A 175 -9.03 11.22 -11.18
C LEU A 175 -7.61 11.38 -11.73
N GLU A 176 -7.45 11.92 -12.94
CA GLU A 176 -6.16 12.16 -13.59
C GLU A 176 -5.29 13.07 -12.72
N ALA A 177 -5.82 14.18 -12.22
CA ALA A 177 -5.11 15.06 -11.29
C ALA A 177 -4.78 14.40 -9.93
N ALA A 178 -5.55 13.41 -9.51
CA ALA A 178 -5.31 12.66 -8.28
C ALA A 178 -4.22 11.59 -8.42
N ILE A 179 -4.05 11.03 -9.63
CA ILE A 179 -3.01 10.04 -9.94
C ILE A 179 -1.72 10.66 -10.47
N ASP A 180 -1.78 11.90 -10.95
CA ASP A 180 -0.61 12.60 -11.48
C ASP A 180 0.48 12.78 -10.42
N GLY A 181 1.72 12.48 -10.81
CA GLY A 181 2.90 12.58 -9.95
C GLY A 181 2.92 11.66 -8.72
N LEU A 182 2.02 10.67 -8.59
CA LEU A 182 2.02 9.75 -7.44
C LEU A 182 3.36 9.03 -7.25
N ASP A 183 3.99 8.64 -8.35
CA ASP A 183 5.26 7.92 -8.34
C ASP A 183 6.43 8.81 -7.91
N ASP A 184 6.29 10.14 -7.91
CA ASP A 184 7.36 11.07 -7.49
C ASP A 184 7.22 11.52 -6.04
N LEU A 185 6.13 11.15 -5.36
CA LEU A 185 5.90 11.54 -3.97
C LEU A 185 6.94 10.92 -3.03
N THR A 186 7.56 11.76 -2.21
CA THR A 186 8.53 11.34 -1.17
C THR A 186 8.09 11.73 0.24
N LEU A 187 7.09 12.61 0.38
CA LEU A 187 6.53 13.00 1.67
C LEU A 187 5.36 12.09 2.05
N ILE A 188 5.42 11.44 3.21
CA ILE A 188 4.41 10.47 3.67
C ILE A 188 3.05 11.15 3.88
N GLU A 189 3.02 12.37 4.40
CA GLU A 189 1.78 13.13 4.62
C GLU A 189 1.07 13.42 3.29
N ALA A 190 1.81 13.76 2.24
CA ALA A 190 1.25 13.96 0.89
C ALA A 190 0.69 12.64 0.31
N ILE A 191 1.36 11.51 0.58
CA ILE A 191 0.86 10.18 0.18
C ILE A 191 -0.48 9.87 0.87
N ILE A 192 -0.59 10.14 2.17
CA ILE A 192 -1.83 9.92 2.95
C ILE A 192 -2.95 10.83 2.44
N GLU A 193 -2.66 12.08 2.12
CA GLU A 193 -3.63 13.01 1.53
C GLU A 193 -4.14 12.52 0.16
N ARG A 194 -3.23 12.08 -0.72
CA ARG A 194 -3.59 11.53 -2.02
C ARG A 194 -4.40 10.24 -1.90
N LEU A 195 -4.02 9.35 -0.99
CA LEU A 195 -4.78 8.14 -0.68
C LEU A 195 -6.21 8.47 -0.21
N THR A 196 -6.36 9.47 0.65
CA THR A 196 -7.67 9.92 1.14
C THR A 196 -8.54 10.47 0.01
N THR A 197 -7.94 11.28 -0.86
CA THR A 197 -8.59 11.84 -2.05
C THR A 197 -9.05 10.75 -3.00
N LEU A 198 -8.18 9.79 -3.33
CA LEU A 198 -8.52 8.66 -4.19
C LEU A 198 -9.61 7.78 -3.59
N ARG A 199 -9.59 7.51 -2.29
CA ARG A 199 -10.65 6.76 -1.60
C ARG A 199 -11.99 7.49 -1.67
N HIS A 200 -12.00 8.82 -1.59
CA HIS A 200 -13.23 9.60 -1.74
C HIS A 200 -13.75 9.54 -3.19
N LEU A 201 -12.90 9.83 -4.17
CA LEU A 201 -13.23 9.78 -5.59
C LEU A 201 -13.71 8.39 -6.00
N SER A 202 -13.03 7.33 -5.54
CA SER A 202 -13.39 5.94 -5.86
C SER A 202 -14.81 5.54 -5.46
N LYS A 203 -15.45 6.25 -4.51
CA LYS A 203 -16.86 6.03 -4.14
C LYS A 203 -17.83 6.57 -5.17
N GLN A 204 -17.42 7.58 -5.95
CA GLN A 204 -18.22 8.25 -6.97
C GLN A 204 -17.89 7.76 -8.38
N LEU A 205 -16.74 7.09 -8.56
CA LEU A 205 -16.31 6.48 -9.80
C LEU A 205 -16.94 5.10 -10.02
N GLU A 206 -17.08 4.73 -11.29
CA GLU A 206 -17.59 3.43 -11.74
C GLU A 206 -16.70 2.87 -12.86
N ASP A 207 -16.93 1.60 -13.23
CA ASP A 207 -16.26 0.88 -14.30
C ASP A 207 -14.72 0.97 -14.26
N GLU A 208 -14.09 1.28 -15.40
CA GLU A 208 -12.63 1.35 -15.57
C GLU A 208 -11.99 2.42 -14.68
N ASN A 209 -12.63 3.58 -14.52
CA ASN A 209 -12.09 4.65 -13.66
C ASN A 209 -12.05 4.22 -12.19
N LYS A 210 -13.04 3.44 -11.74
CA LYS A 210 -13.04 2.84 -10.40
C LYS A 210 -11.93 1.81 -10.25
N ALA A 211 -11.69 1.00 -11.28
CA ALA A 211 -10.57 0.05 -11.29
C ALA A 211 -9.21 0.78 -11.23
N ILE A 212 -9.01 1.84 -12.02
CA ILE A 212 -7.80 2.68 -12.00
C ILE A 212 -7.58 3.28 -10.60
N ALA A 213 -8.64 3.85 -10.00
CA ALA A 213 -8.55 4.39 -8.64
C ALA A 213 -8.19 3.30 -7.62
N ALA A 214 -8.84 2.13 -7.69
CA ALA A 214 -8.57 1.01 -6.79
C ALA A 214 -7.14 0.49 -6.91
N THR A 215 -6.58 0.40 -8.13
CA THR A 215 -5.19 0.02 -8.35
C THR A 215 -4.23 1.01 -7.68
N ASN A 216 -4.42 2.31 -7.86
CA ASN A 216 -3.55 3.32 -7.26
C ASN A 216 -3.71 3.41 -5.74
N ILE A 217 -4.93 3.24 -5.21
CA ILE A 217 -5.17 3.06 -3.77
C ILE A 217 -4.34 1.89 -3.24
N GLY A 218 -4.40 0.74 -3.90
CA GLY A 218 -3.64 -0.45 -3.52
C GLY A 218 -2.13 -0.21 -3.51
N LYS A 219 -1.58 0.51 -4.50
CA LYS A 219 -0.17 0.89 -4.53
C LYS A 219 0.24 1.72 -3.32
N LEU A 220 -0.52 2.78 -3.00
CA LEU A 220 -0.22 3.65 -1.86
C LEU A 220 -0.38 2.93 -0.52
N GLU A 221 -1.38 2.07 -0.39
CA GLU A 221 -1.57 1.23 0.79
C GLU A 221 -0.43 0.24 1.00
N ASP A 222 0.06 -0.39 -0.08
CA ASP A 222 1.20 -1.30 -0.02
C ASP A 222 2.49 -0.57 0.40
N LEU A 223 2.73 0.61 -0.17
CA LEU A 223 3.84 1.48 0.22
C LEU A 223 3.82 1.78 1.72
N LEU A 224 2.69 2.26 2.25
CA LEU A 224 2.55 2.59 3.67
C LEU A 224 2.68 1.35 4.57
N LYS A 225 2.21 0.19 4.10
CA LYS A 225 2.25 -1.07 4.84
C LYS A 225 3.67 -1.64 4.94
N ASN A 226 4.44 -1.53 3.86
CA ASN A 226 5.76 -2.15 3.74
C ASN A 226 6.90 -1.14 3.90
N LEU A 227 6.60 0.06 4.40
CA LEU A 227 7.59 1.05 4.76
C LEU A 227 8.50 0.49 5.86
N GLN A 228 9.80 0.74 5.76
CA GLN A 228 10.82 0.27 6.69
C GLN A 228 11.68 1.42 7.20
N ILE A 229 12.24 1.26 8.39
CA ILE A 229 13.22 2.19 8.95
C ILE A 229 14.60 1.57 8.73
N GLN A 230 15.44 2.24 7.97
CA GLN A 230 16.81 1.78 7.69
C GLN A 230 17.83 2.69 8.36
N GLN A 231 18.70 2.10 9.17
CA GLN A 231 19.79 2.82 9.81
C GLN A 231 20.87 3.20 8.79
N THR A 232 21.34 4.45 8.87
CA THR A 232 22.51 4.92 8.12
C THR A 232 23.76 4.85 8.99
N VAL A 233 23.70 5.50 10.16
CA VAL A 233 24.83 5.63 11.07
C VAL A 233 24.32 5.61 12.51
N CYS A 234 25.03 4.88 13.37
CA CYS A 234 24.85 4.92 14.81
C CYS A 234 26.16 5.40 15.44
N GLU A 235 26.15 6.65 15.90
CA GLU A 235 27.25 7.31 16.61
C GLU A 235 26.88 7.48 18.08
N GLN A 236 27.87 7.75 18.93
CA GLN A 236 27.63 8.02 20.35
C GLN A 236 26.70 9.23 20.52
N GLY A 237 25.51 8.98 21.10
CA GLY A 237 24.50 10.01 21.34
C GLY A 237 23.68 10.43 20.12
N ALA A 238 23.83 9.75 18.97
CA ALA A 238 23.06 10.06 17.76
C ALA A 238 22.78 8.81 16.92
N LEU A 239 21.49 8.56 16.66
CA LEU A 239 21.02 7.56 15.69
C LEU A 239 20.49 8.29 14.45
N LYS A 240 21.07 7.99 13.28
CA LYS A 240 20.66 8.52 11.97
C LYS A 240 20.00 7.42 11.15
N TYR A 241 18.80 7.67 10.65
CA TYR A 241 18.04 6.72 9.83
C TYR A 241 17.20 7.44 8.78
N PHE A 242 16.67 6.69 7.82
CA PHE A 242 15.68 7.17 6.87
C PHE A 242 14.56 6.13 6.67
N LEU A 243 13.43 6.56 6.14
CA LEU A 243 12.30 5.68 5.80
C LEU A 243 12.45 5.19 4.36
N VAL A 244 12.21 3.90 4.12
CA VAL A 244 12.32 3.30 2.79
C VAL A 244 11.14 2.42 2.42
N TYR A 245 10.88 2.36 1.12
CA TYR A 245 10.08 1.31 0.50
C TYR A 245 10.74 0.96 -0.85
N GLY A 246 11.14 -0.31 -1.02
CA GLY A 246 12.00 -0.72 -2.12
C GLY A 246 13.34 0.05 -2.11
N ASN A 247 13.67 0.69 -3.24
CA ASN A 247 14.88 1.51 -3.37
C ASN A 247 14.63 3.01 -3.16
N ARG A 248 13.42 3.40 -2.73
CA ARG A 248 13.03 4.81 -2.59
C ARG A 248 13.07 5.24 -1.12
N ARG A 249 13.50 6.48 -0.90
CA ARG A 249 13.52 7.13 0.41
C ARG A 249 12.32 8.04 0.57
N PHE A 250 11.81 8.08 1.79
CA PHE A 250 10.64 8.87 2.17
C PHE A 250 10.94 9.74 3.39
N THR A 251 10.23 10.86 3.47
CA THR A 251 10.33 11.84 4.53
C THR A 251 9.00 12.00 5.23
N THR A 252 9.04 12.48 6.47
CA THR A 252 7.85 12.77 7.28
C THR A 252 8.17 13.89 8.26
N SER A 253 7.14 14.68 8.56
CA SER A 253 7.15 15.67 9.63
C SER A 253 6.88 15.06 11.01
N GLN A 254 6.38 13.83 11.07
CA GLN A 254 6.08 13.14 12.32
C GLN A 254 7.37 12.72 13.03
N ASN A 255 7.37 12.82 14.36
CA ASN A 255 8.43 12.24 15.18
C ASN A 255 8.07 10.79 15.57
N PRO A 256 9.03 9.85 15.58
CA PRO A 256 8.78 8.49 16.03
C PRO A 256 8.56 8.47 17.54
N LYS A 257 7.75 7.51 18.00
CA LYS A 257 7.82 7.07 19.40
C LYS A 257 9.14 6.35 19.60
N THR A 258 9.96 6.88 20.50
CA THR A 258 11.31 6.36 20.77
C THR A 258 11.33 5.72 22.16
N LYS A 259 11.85 4.50 22.27
CA LYS A 259 12.08 3.81 23.55
C LYS A 259 13.47 3.20 23.56
N SER A 260 14.09 3.13 24.74
CA SER A 260 15.36 2.45 24.92
C SER A 260 15.41 1.76 26.28
N ASN A 261 16.25 0.73 26.38
CA ASN A 261 16.55 0.09 27.65
C ASN A 261 17.57 0.87 28.50
N CYS A 262 18.26 1.87 27.95
CA CYS A 262 19.28 2.64 28.67
C CYS A 262 19.38 4.12 28.29
N ALA A 263 19.06 4.50 27.05
CA ALA A 263 19.21 5.87 26.58
C ALA A 263 18.00 6.73 26.97
N SER A 264 18.23 8.02 27.20
CA SER A 264 17.21 8.96 27.65
C SER A 264 17.30 10.31 26.91
N ASN A 265 16.40 11.24 27.24
CA ASN A 265 16.39 12.61 26.71
C ASN A 265 16.44 12.69 25.17
N PHE A 266 15.57 11.91 24.52
CA PHE A 266 15.48 11.85 23.07
C PHE A 266 15.07 13.19 22.46
N ARG A 267 15.82 13.63 21.45
CA ARG A 267 15.55 14.83 20.65
C ARG A 267 15.61 14.46 19.17
N GLN A 268 14.51 14.64 18.46
CA GLN A 268 14.39 14.28 17.05
C GLN A 268 14.48 15.52 16.17
N GLN A 269 15.19 15.40 15.06
CA GLN A 269 15.32 16.45 14.06
C GLN A 269 15.41 15.82 12.66
N SER A 270 14.67 16.38 11.71
CA SER A 270 14.82 16.04 10.30
C SER A 270 15.92 16.90 9.66
N VAL A 271 16.83 16.26 8.91
CA VAL A 271 17.89 16.90 8.13
C VAL A 271 17.84 16.31 6.72
N GLY A 272 17.15 17.00 5.81
CA GLY A 272 16.91 16.48 4.46
C GLY A 272 16.01 15.24 4.47
N ASP A 273 16.51 14.14 3.92
CA ASP A 273 15.83 12.82 3.91
C ASP A 273 16.15 11.96 5.15
N THR A 274 16.99 12.47 6.05
CA THR A 274 17.53 11.73 7.17
C THR A 274 16.97 12.26 8.48
N MET A 275 16.45 11.36 9.31
CA MET A 275 16.03 11.64 10.67
C MET A 275 17.19 11.39 11.63
N VAL A 276 17.40 12.34 12.53
CA VAL A 276 18.43 12.29 13.56
C VAL A 276 17.77 12.25 14.93
N VAL A 277 17.95 11.15 15.65
CA VAL A 277 17.54 10.99 17.05
C VAL A 277 18.77 11.16 17.93
N ARG A 278 18.86 12.29 18.63
CA ARG A 278 19.89 12.53 19.65
C ARG A 278 19.42 12.02 21.00
N TYR A 279 20.33 11.46 21.79
CA TYR A 279 20.00 10.87 23.09
C TYR A 279 21.18 10.95 24.07
N ASP A 280 20.85 10.92 25.36
CA ASP A 280 21.82 10.80 26.44
C ASP A 280 22.09 9.32 26.72
N HIS A 281 23.36 8.95 26.89
CA HIS A 281 23.83 7.56 26.96
C HIS A 281 24.49 7.20 28.30
N GLN A 282 24.38 8.07 29.32
CA GLN A 282 25.07 7.92 30.61
C GLN A 282 24.68 6.64 31.37
N ALA A 283 23.43 6.19 31.22
CA ALA A 283 22.93 4.98 31.88
C ALA A 283 23.19 3.69 31.08
N CYS A 284 23.78 3.78 29.89
CA CYS A 284 24.06 2.63 29.05
C CYS A 284 25.35 1.90 29.48
N ARG A 285 25.27 0.57 29.61
CA ARG A 285 26.33 -0.26 30.20
C ARG A 285 26.96 -1.20 29.17
N SER A 286 28.25 -1.49 29.29
CA SER A 286 28.97 -2.37 28.35
C SER A 286 28.63 -3.86 28.48
N GLN A 287 28.00 -4.26 29.59
CA GLN A 287 27.70 -5.67 29.90
C GLN A 287 26.33 -6.12 29.37
N VAL A 288 25.54 -5.21 28.82
CA VAL A 288 24.19 -5.47 28.30
C VAL A 288 24.09 -4.90 26.89
N THR A 289 23.36 -5.57 26.00
CA THR A 289 23.05 -5.04 24.68
C THR A 289 22.16 -3.80 24.84
N ASN A 290 22.68 -2.64 24.47
CA ASN A 290 21.94 -1.38 24.54
C ASN A 290 21.13 -1.23 23.25
N THR A 291 19.82 -1.02 23.37
CA THR A 291 18.94 -0.95 22.20
C THR A 291 18.06 0.30 22.22
N VAL A 292 17.74 0.80 21.03
CA VAL A 292 16.75 1.86 20.79
C VAL A 292 15.72 1.32 19.81
N SER A 293 14.45 1.42 20.16
CA SER A 293 13.33 1.12 19.30
C SER A 293 12.64 2.39 18.84
N LEU A 294 12.34 2.44 17.55
CA LEU A 294 11.60 3.51 16.89
C LEU A 294 10.29 2.95 16.38
N GLU A 295 9.20 3.69 16.61
CA GLU A 295 7.87 3.35 16.12
C GLU A 295 7.20 4.58 15.51
N TYR A 296 6.92 4.50 14.21
CA TYR A 296 6.00 5.39 13.53
C TYR A 296 4.61 4.77 13.47
N ARG A 297 3.59 5.63 13.41
CA ARG A 297 2.22 5.19 13.17
C ARG A 297 1.60 6.07 12.08
N PHE A 298 1.43 5.47 10.91
CA PHE A 298 0.78 6.06 9.75
C PHE A 298 -0.57 5.37 9.57
N GLU A 299 -1.66 6.13 9.63
CA GLU A 299 -3.02 5.59 9.61
C GLU A 299 -3.20 4.49 10.68
N SER A 300 -3.57 3.28 10.28
CA SER A 300 -3.76 2.10 11.14
C SER A 300 -2.50 1.23 11.26
N LYS A 301 -1.39 1.59 10.61
CA LYS A 301 -0.18 0.76 10.54
C LYS A 301 0.96 1.36 11.35
N ALA A 302 1.68 0.47 12.03
CA ALA A 302 2.86 0.81 12.80
C ALA A 302 4.10 0.32 12.07
N VAL A 303 5.05 1.22 11.83
CA VAL A 303 6.36 0.90 11.27
C VAL A 303 7.35 0.91 12.42
N LYS A 304 8.01 -0.23 12.66
CA LYS A 304 8.87 -0.43 13.83
C LYS A 304 10.25 -0.91 13.41
N ALA A 305 11.28 -0.42 14.11
CA ALA A 305 12.61 -0.98 14.03
C ALA A 305 13.30 -0.88 15.38
N GLU A 306 14.19 -1.83 15.65
CA GLU A 306 15.04 -1.85 16.84
C GLU A 306 16.50 -1.87 16.39
N PHE A 307 17.27 -0.97 16.96
CA PHE A 307 18.68 -0.77 16.65
C PHE A 307 19.51 -1.02 17.89
N GLN A 308 20.62 -1.73 17.72
CA GLN A 308 21.63 -1.83 18.75
C GLN A 308 22.46 -0.56 18.73
N LEU A 309 22.56 0.10 19.89
CA LEU A 309 23.46 1.23 20.04
C LEU A 309 24.89 0.69 19.98
N ALA A 310 25.69 1.24 19.07
CA ALA A 310 27.12 0.96 19.04
C ALA A 310 27.68 1.15 20.46
N SER A 311 28.43 0.14 20.94
CA SER A 311 28.95 0.08 22.29
C SER A 311 29.54 1.41 22.73
N ILE A 312 29.04 1.95 23.85
CA ILE A 312 29.34 3.27 24.45
C ILE A 312 30.83 3.43 24.86
N PHE A 313 31.69 2.50 24.46
CA PHE A 313 33.10 2.52 24.78
C PHE A 313 33.92 2.37 23.51
N THR A 314 34.49 3.52 23.15
CA THR A 314 35.55 3.78 22.16
C THR A 314 35.20 3.40 20.72
N ALA A 315 34.96 4.41 19.88
CA ALA A 315 35.68 4.45 18.62
C ALA A 315 37.16 4.43 19.01
N SER A 316 37.74 3.24 19.17
CA SER A 316 39.15 3.14 19.39
C SER A 316 39.78 3.62 18.09
N ASN A 317 40.42 4.80 18.16
CA ASN A 317 41.26 5.23 17.06
C ASN A 317 42.35 4.19 16.79
N LEU A 318 42.64 3.33 17.77
CA LEU A 318 43.49 2.15 17.62
C LEU A 318 42.70 0.93 17.13
N LYS A 319 43.17 0.29 16.06
CA LYS A 319 42.68 -0.98 15.51
C LYS A 319 43.83 -1.92 15.22
N ILE A 320 43.61 -3.24 15.24
CA ILE A 320 44.55 -4.19 14.61
C ILE A 320 44.37 -4.07 13.09
N SER A 321 45.46 -3.81 12.36
CA SER A 321 45.41 -3.58 10.91
C SER A 321 45.47 -4.88 10.10
N GLU A 322 46.19 -5.86 10.63
CA GLU A 322 46.41 -7.17 10.01
C GLU A 322 46.52 -8.25 11.10
N GLY A 323 46.41 -9.52 10.72
CA GLY A 323 46.56 -10.63 11.67
C GLY A 323 47.88 -10.58 12.46
N ALA A 324 47.85 -11.11 13.68
CA ALA A 324 49.03 -11.13 14.55
C ALA A 324 50.01 -12.23 14.14
N GLN A 325 51.28 -12.03 14.42
CA GLN A 325 52.30 -13.08 14.26
C GLN A 325 52.81 -13.54 15.62
N PHE A 326 52.86 -14.87 15.84
CA PHE A 326 53.53 -15.46 16.98
C PHE A 326 54.85 -16.09 16.51
N VAL A 327 55.95 -15.57 17.03
CA VAL A 327 57.32 -15.97 16.67
C VAL A 327 57.95 -16.71 17.83
N VAL A 328 58.31 -17.97 17.61
CA VAL A 328 59.07 -18.77 18.60
C VAL A 328 60.54 -18.44 18.43
N MET A 329 61.19 -17.96 19.50
CA MET A 329 62.60 -17.56 19.47
C MET A 329 63.51 -18.57 20.14
N GLN A 330 63.04 -19.22 21.21
CA GLN A 330 63.75 -20.32 21.87
C GLN A 330 62.75 -21.35 22.38
N SER A 331 62.98 -22.62 22.04
CA SER A 331 62.18 -23.74 22.52
C SER A 331 63.03 -24.98 22.73
N ASN A 332 62.51 -25.91 23.54
CA ASN A 332 63.00 -27.28 23.63
C ASN A 332 61.91 -28.25 23.12
N ASN A 333 61.98 -29.52 23.51
CA ASN A 333 61.01 -30.53 23.08
C ASN A 333 59.61 -30.34 23.68
N THR A 334 59.48 -29.72 24.86
CA THR A 334 58.21 -29.63 25.61
C THR A 334 57.76 -28.21 25.89
N SER A 335 58.65 -27.22 25.86
CA SER A 335 58.36 -25.82 26.18
C SER A 335 59.00 -24.80 25.23
N ILE A 336 58.34 -23.66 25.11
CA ILE A 336 58.86 -22.43 24.49
C ILE A 336 59.26 -21.52 25.64
N SER A 337 60.54 -21.14 25.71
CA SER A 337 61.10 -20.31 26.78
C SER A 337 61.19 -18.84 26.41
N HIS A 338 61.31 -18.52 25.12
CA HIS A 338 61.37 -17.16 24.62
C HIS A 338 60.57 -17.05 23.32
N TYR A 339 59.69 -16.05 23.26
CA TYR A 339 58.84 -15.82 22.09
C TYR A 339 58.46 -14.35 21.96
N LYS A 340 58.03 -13.98 20.75
CA LYS A 340 57.64 -12.63 20.39
C LYS A 340 56.29 -12.64 19.67
N ILE A 341 55.41 -11.72 20.01
CA ILE A 341 54.16 -11.46 19.31
C ILE A 341 54.27 -10.13 18.59
N ILE A 342 54.03 -10.14 17.28
CA ILE A 342 54.02 -8.94 16.45
C ILE A 342 52.57 -8.61 16.12
N LEU A 343 52.15 -7.40 16.50
CA LEU A 343 50.79 -6.89 16.36
C LEU A 343 50.80 -5.63 15.49
N PRO A 344 50.38 -5.74 14.22
CA PRO A 344 50.16 -4.57 13.37
C PRO A 344 48.94 -3.78 13.89
N VAL A 345 49.16 -2.53 14.28
CA VAL A 345 48.12 -1.65 14.84
C VAL A 345 48.02 -0.34 14.05
N LEU A 346 46.81 0.03 13.66
CA LEU A 346 46.49 1.30 13.01
C LEU A 346 45.93 2.28 14.02
N LEU A 347 46.57 3.45 14.14
CA LEU A 347 46.03 4.60 14.87
C LEU A 347 45.43 5.61 13.88
N GLN A 348 44.10 5.72 13.88
CA GLN A 348 43.28 6.64 13.07
C GLN A 348 43.17 8.06 13.69
N SER A 349 43.97 8.35 14.72
CA SER A 349 44.04 9.66 15.39
C SER A 349 45.22 10.46 14.86
N ASN A 350 45.13 11.79 14.92
CA ASN A 350 46.26 12.70 14.64
C ASN A 350 47.18 12.92 15.86
N GLU A 351 46.94 12.19 16.96
CA GLU A 351 47.63 12.37 18.24
C GLU A 351 48.26 11.06 18.70
N THR A 352 49.51 11.11 19.16
CA THR A 352 50.25 9.98 19.70
C THR A 352 49.65 9.49 21.02
N VAL A 353 49.63 8.17 21.20
CA VAL A 353 49.16 7.52 22.43
C VAL A 353 50.27 6.71 23.09
N GLU A 354 50.22 6.61 24.41
CA GLU A 354 51.13 5.79 25.21
C GLU A 354 50.41 4.53 25.70
N LEU A 355 51.02 3.37 25.49
CA LEU A 355 50.50 2.08 25.95
C LEU A 355 50.64 1.93 27.46
N LYS A 356 49.62 1.36 28.09
CA LYS A 356 49.59 1.06 29.52
C LYS A 356 49.62 -0.44 29.76
N ASN A 357 48.58 -1.15 29.35
CA ASN A 357 48.49 -2.61 29.54
C ASN A 357 47.99 -3.30 28.28
N ILE A 358 48.49 -4.52 28.05
CA ILE A 358 48.00 -5.40 26.98
C ILE A 358 47.71 -6.78 27.55
N SER A 359 46.48 -7.22 27.36
CA SER A 359 46.01 -8.56 27.73
C SER A 359 45.57 -9.30 26.48
N ILE A 360 46.10 -10.51 26.29
CA ILE A 360 45.86 -11.33 25.11
C ILE A 360 45.42 -12.72 25.56
N THR A 361 44.31 -13.19 25.00
CA THR A 361 43.79 -14.54 25.19
C THR A 361 43.69 -15.23 23.85
N PHE A 362 44.22 -16.44 23.79
CA PHE A 362 44.12 -17.31 22.62
C PHE A 362 42.97 -18.29 22.84
N SER A 363 42.20 -18.58 21.79
CA SER A 363 41.11 -19.55 21.88
C SER A 363 41.58 -20.90 22.44
N LYS A 364 40.90 -21.38 23.48
CA LYS A 364 41.17 -22.66 24.17
C LYS A 364 42.55 -22.77 24.85
N ARG A 365 43.26 -21.65 25.08
CA ARG A 365 44.60 -21.63 25.71
C ARG A 365 44.65 -20.62 26.88
N PRO A 366 45.59 -20.77 27.82
CA PRO A 366 45.77 -19.81 28.90
C PRO A 366 46.01 -18.38 28.41
N MET A 367 45.48 -17.40 29.15
CA MET A 367 45.68 -15.97 28.87
C MET A 367 47.15 -15.58 29.06
N LEU A 368 47.71 -14.85 28.10
CA LEU A 368 49.02 -14.20 28.22
C LEU A 368 48.81 -12.73 28.59
N THR A 369 49.36 -12.32 29.73
CA THR A 369 49.31 -10.91 30.16
C THR A 369 50.69 -10.31 30.05
N PHE A 370 50.83 -9.24 29.27
CA PHE A 370 52.08 -8.50 29.13
C PHE A 370 51.99 -7.25 29.99
N ASN A 371 52.64 -7.28 31.15
CA ASN A 371 52.63 -6.18 32.11
C ASN A 371 53.76 -5.15 31.87
N ASN A 372 54.71 -5.46 30.97
CA ASN A 372 55.89 -4.65 30.68
C ASN A 372 55.78 -3.87 29.35
N VAL A 373 54.59 -3.38 29.00
CA VAL A 373 54.39 -2.54 27.79
C VAL A 373 54.36 -1.03 28.09
N ASN A 374 54.50 -0.68 29.37
CA ASN A 374 54.50 0.71 29.84
C ASN A 374 55.63 1.51 29.17
N GLY A 375 55.28 2.64 28.57
CA GLY A 375 56.22 3.57 27.94
C GLY A 375 56.37 3.43 26.42
N GLN A 376 55.76 2.43 25.79
CA GLN A 376 55.71 2.35 24.32
C GLN A 376 54.67 3.33 23.76
N THR A 377 55.04 4.07 22.72
CA THR A 377 54.17 5.06 22.07
C THR A 377 53.74 4.63 20.67
N ILE A 378 52.48 4.85 20.32
CA ILE A 378 51.93 4.61 18.99
C ILE A 378 51.65 5.96 18.33
N SER A 379 52.28 6.19 17.19
CA SER A 379 52.08 7.40 16.37
C SER A 379 50.91 7.24 15.40
N PRO A 380 50.34 8.31 14.85
CA PRO A 380 49.34 8.23 13.78
C PRO A 380 49.78 7.30 12.63
N GLY A 381 48.86 6.47 12.12
CA GLY A 381 49.15 5.51 11.04
C GLY A 381 49.39 4.07 11.52
N VAL A 382 49.97 3.24 10.65
CA VAL A 382 50.26 1.83 10.94
C VAL A 382 51.57 1.71 11.71
N ASN A 383 51.53 1.02 12.84
CA ASN A 383 52.68 0.75 13.71
C ASN A 383 52.76 -0.76 13.94
N SER A 384 53.97 -1.26 14.18
CA SER A 384 54.18 -2.65 14.57
C SER A 384 54.49 -2.71 16.06
N LEU A 385 53.60 -3.32 16.83
CA LEU A 385 53.77 -3.53 18.26
C LEU A 385 54.43 -4.88 18.51
N GLU A 386 55.54 -4.88 19.24
CA GLU A 386 56.31 -6.08 19.56
C GLU A 386 56.23 -6.42 21.04
N LEU A 387 55.70 -7.59 21.36
CA LEU A 387 55.53 -8.09 22.72
C LEU A 387 56.40 -9.32 22.94
N THR A 388 57.38 -9.22 23.83
CA THR A 388 58.27 -10.33 24.18
C THR A 388 57.77 -11.03 25.44
N GLY A 389 57.79 -12.36 25.43
CA GLY A 389 57.47 -13.19 26.59
C GLY A 389 58.63 -14.14 26.92
N ASP A 390 59.03 -14.11 28.20
CA ASP A 390 60.13 -14.90 28.75
C ASP A 390 59.67 -16.02 29.69
N PHE A 391 58.36 -16.24 29.78
CA PHE A 391 57.80 -17.28 30.64
C PHE A 391 57.52 -18.55 29.85
N PRO A 392 57.74 -19.73 30.46
CA PRO A 392 57.66 -20.99 29.74
C PRO A 392 56.22 -21.30 29.30
N LEU A 393 56.02 -21.51 28.00
CA LEU A 393 54.76 -21.99 27.42
C LEU A 393 54.88 -23.47 27.06
N GLN A 394 53.82 -24.25 27.28
CA GLN A 394 53.76 -25.67 26.85
C GLN A 394 53.70 -25.73 25.32
N LYS A 395 54.70 -26.32 24.67
CA LYS A 395 54.87 -26.30 23.21
C LYS A 395 53.64 -26.85 22.49
N SER A 396 53.07 -27.96 22.96
CA SER A 396 51.85 -28.59 22.44
C SER A 396 50.63 -27.65 22.39
N ASN A 397 50.58 -26.66 23.27
CA ASN A 397 49.51 -25.67 23.30
C ASN A 397 49.77 -24.50 22.35
N TYR A 398 50.95 -24.36 21.75
CA TYR A 398 51.30 -23.17 20.96
C TYR A 398 51.95 -23.45 19.60
N THR A 399 52.32 -24.70 19.30
CA THR A 399 52.77 -25.15 17.97
C THR A 399 51.63 -25.77 17.16
N PHE A 400 51.58 -25.49 15.86
CA PHE A 400 50.44 -25.78 14.99
C PHE A 400 50.68 -27.07 14.22
N GLU A 401 50.42 -28.22 14.84
CA GLU A 401 50.53 -29.51 14.13
C GLU A 401 49.30 -29.81 13.25
N ASN A 402 48.15 -29.16 13.49
CA ASN A 402 46.85 -29.56 12.90
C ASN A 402 46.03 -28.45 12.22
N TYR A 403 46.64 -27.45 11.57
CA TYR A 403 45.93 -26.42 10.75
C TYR A 403 44.72 -25.71 11.42
N GLU A 404 44.55 -25.80 12.74
CA GLU A 404 43.46 -25.10 13.43
C GLU A 404 43.72 -23.59 13.39
N ILE A 405 42.73 -22.83 12.92
CA ILE A 405 42.74 -21.36 12.99
C ILE A 405 42.70 -20.97 14.46
N VAL A 406 43.82 -20.45 14.98
CA VAL A 406 43.87 -19.90 16.33
C VAL A 406 43.47 -18.44 16.29
N LEU A 407 42.43 -18.13 17.06
CA LEU A 407 41.88 -16.79 17.18
C LEU A 407 42.41 -16.13 18.45
N MET A 408 42.68 -14.83 18.33
CA MET A 408 43.16 -13.97 19.39
C MET A 408 42.06 -13.00 19.81
N SER A 409 41.85 -12.84 21.10
CA SER A 409 41.01 -11.77 21.65
C SER A 409 41.75 -11.09 22.78
N GLY A 410 41.45 -9.82 23.03
CA GLY A 410 42.20 -9.11 24.04
C GLY A 410 41.79 -7.65 24.18
N SER A 411 42.61 -6.93 24.95
CA SER A 411 42.44 -5.50 25.13
C SER A 411 43.77 -4.78 25.25
N ILE A 412 43.81 -3.58 24.66
CA ILE A 412 44.92 -2.63 24.73
C ILE A 412 44.42 -1.39 25.44
N THR A 413 44.99 -1.06 26.59
CA THR A 413 44.73 0.22 27.25
C THR A 413 45.84 1.22 26.92
N TYR A 414 45.43 2.44 26.59
CA TYR A 414 46.35 3.51 26.18
C TYR A 414 45.88 4.87 26.68
N THR A 415 46.83 5.77 26.88
CA THR A 415 46.58 7.16 27.28
C THR A 415 47.01 8.09 26.16
N ASN A 416 46.11 8.97 25.73
CA ASN A 416 46.46 10.00 24.77
C ASN A 416 47.42 11.02 25.42
N LEU A 417 48.57 11.26 24.79
CA LEU A 417 49.62 12.08 25.40
C LEU A 417 49.25 13.56 25.52
N LYS A 418 48.38 14.06 24.64
CA LYS A 418 47.94 15.46 24.57
C LYS A 418 46.71 15.73 25.42
N THR A 419 45.68 14.89 25.34
CA THR A 419 44.43 15.07 26.11
C THR A 419 44.48 14.44 27.49
N LYS A 420 45.49 13.59 27.77
CA LYS A 420 45.62 12.79 29.01
C LYS A 420 44.47 11.82 29.27
N ASN A 421 43.57 11.64 28.30
CA ASN A 421 42.47 10.70 28.41
C ASN A 421 42.95 9.26 28.19
N THR A 422 42.52 8.36 29.07
CA THR A 422 42.77 6.92 28.93
C THR A 422 41.60 6.26 28.21
N SER A 423 41.91 5.35 27.30
CA SER A 423 40.95 4.59 26.50
C SER A 423 41.38 3.13 26.42
N ALA A 424 40.44 2.26 26.05
CA ALA A 424 40.69 0.83 25.90
C ALA A 424 40.16 0.36 24.55
N TYR A 425 41.03 -0.20 23.72
CA TYR A 425 40.63 -0.92 22.52
C TYR A 425 40.43 -2.39 22.87
N LYS A 426 39.28 -2.96 22.50
CA LYS A 426 39.01 -4.40 22.62
C LYS A 426 38.92 -5.00 21.22
N PHE A 427 39.58 -6.13 21.02
CA PHE A 427 39.56 -6.88 19.77
C PHE A 427 39.15 -8.31 20.03
N TYR A 428 38.49 -8.91 19.03
CA TYR A 428 37.87 -10.22 19.16
C TYR A 428 38.11 -11.02 17.89
N ASN A 429 38.48 -12.28 18.06
CA ASN A 429 38.64 -13.24 16.97
C ASN A 429 39.63 -12.83 15.87
N GLU A 430 40.73 -12.17 16.23
CA GLU A 430 41.78 -11.81 15.29
C GLU A 430 42.58 -13.05 14.87
N LYS A 431 42.88 -13.17 13.58
CA LYS A 431 43.64 -14.31 13.05
C LYS A 431 45.11 -14.20 13.49
N ILE A 432 45.68 -15.33 13.89
CA ILE A 432 47.12 -15.43 14.19
C ILE A 432 47.79 -16.32 13.16
N ALA A 433 48.87 -15.82 12.58
CA ALA A 433 49.84 -16.62 11.86
C ALA A 433 50.98 -16.99 12.82
N VAL A 434 51.48 -18.22 12.75
CA VAL A 434 52.61 -18.64 13.58
C VAL A 434 53.81 -18.92 12.72
N VAL A 435 54.89 -18.23 13.06
CA VAL A 435 56.14 -18.24 12.34
C VAL A 435 57.15 -18.89 13.28
N VAL A 436 57.54 -20.12 12.99
CA VAL A 436 58.63 -20.79 13.69
C VAL A 436 59.92 -20.40 12.96
N GLN A 437 60.87 -19.80 13.68
CA GLN A 437 62.19 -19.47 13.15
C GLN A 437 63.22 -20.52 13.54
#